data_AF-A0AAE0QVP4-F1
#
_entry.id   AF-A0AAE0QVP4-F1
#
_cell.length_a   1.000
_cell.length_b   1.000
_cell.length_c   1.000
_cell.angle_alpha   90.00
_cell.angle_beta   90.00
_cell.angle_gamma   90.00
#
_symmetry.space_group_name_H-M   'P 1'
#
loop_
_entity.id
_entity.type
_entity.pdbx_description
1 polymer ?
#
loop_
_entity_poly.entity_id
_entity_poly.type
_entity_poly.pdbx_seq_one_letter_code
_entity_poly.pdbx_strand_id
1 'polypeptide(L)'
;MILKSIKVPEANQLKAHTVNLDYSIKNELAKIRQISTLKAIGKDRFNSLPPNTVFNMSVEDVCNELSRLKLPETYAEIVKQNDINGQTLLLSDPTDLRQVMQMTLGEWTAFRIHFLGVMSSNQLSKTKSAPVISNPNAICTSSMCSRSHVNHS
;
A
#
# COMPACT_ATOMS: atom_id res chain seq x y z
N MET A 1 7.17 59.58 13.86
CA MET A 1 7.25 58.11 13.85
C MET A 1 8.42 57.73 12.96
N ILE A 2 9.60 57.45 13.53
CA ILE A 2 10.80 57.16 12.75
C ILE A 2 10.71 55.70 12.31
N LEU A 3 10.53 55.48 11.00
CA LEU A 3 10.74 54.18 10.36
C LEU A 3 12.21 53.81 10.58
N LYS A 4 12.47 52.86 11.48
CA LYS A 4 13.80 52.28 11.65
C LYS A 4 14.11 51.44 10.42
N SER A 5 14.91 52.01 9.53
CA SER A 5 15.53 51.27 8.42
C SER A 5 16.47 50.22 9.01
N ILE A 6 16.10 48.94 8.89
CA ILE A 6 16.94 47.79 9.21
C ILE A 6 18.21 47.93 8.37
N LYS A 7 19.35 48.20 9.02
CA LYS A 7 20.62 48.40 8.33
C LYS A 7 21.14 47.02 7.91
N VAL A 8 21.73 46.97 6.71
CA VAL A 8 22.43 45.82 6.09
C VAL A 8 23.37 44.99 7.01
N PRO A 9 23.97 45.51 8.11
CA PRO A 9 24.79 44.69 9.02
C PRO A 9 24.03 43.54 9.70
N GLU A 10 22.71 43.66 9.93
CA GLU A 10 21.91 42.62 10.58
C GLU A 10 21.74 41.39 9.67
N ALA A 11 21.72 41.57 8.34
CA ALA A 11 21.64 40.47 7.38
C ALA A 11 22.92 39.60 7.38
N ASN A 12 24.08 40.20 7.67
CA ASN A 12 25.35 39.48 7.74
C ASN A 12 25.51 38.70 9.06
N GLN A 13 24.96 39.20 10.17
CA GLN A 13 24.89 38.45 11.42
C GLN A 13 23.95 37.24 11.29
N LEU A 14 22.84 37.38 10.54
CA LEU A 14 21.94 36.26 10.28
C LEU A 14 22.64 35.12 9.50
N LYS A 15 23.51 35.44 8.54
CA LYS A 15 24.31 34.43 7.81
C LYS A 15 25.23 33.60 8.72
N ALA A 16 25.83 34.21 9.75
CA ALA A 16 26.67 33.49 10.71
C ALA A 16 25.87 32.48 11.56
N HIS A 17 24.55 32.66 11.64
CA HIS A 17 23.62 31.78 12.36
C HIS A 17 22.75 30.94 11.42
N THR A 18 22.88 31.10 10.11
CA THR A 18 22.14 30.30 9.13
C THR A 18 23.02 29.14 8.71
N VAL A 19 22.62 27.92 9.09
CA VAL A 19 23.29 26.72 8.61
C VAL A 19 23.21 26.69 7.09
N ASN A 20 24.36 26.80 6.41
CA ASN A 20 24.45 26.56 4.97
C ASN A 20 24.16 25.07 4.78
N LEU A 21 22.90 24.74 4.56
CA LEU A 21 22.44 23.41 4.20
C LEU A 21 22.90 23.15 2.77
N ASP A 22 24.21 22.92 2.63
CA ASP A 22 24.80 22.47 1.38
C ASP A 22 24.02 21.26 0.88
N TYR A 23 23.91 21.13 -0.44
CA TYR A 23 23.14 20.06 -1.06
C TYR A 23 23.57 18.68 -0.54
N SER A 24 24.87 18.52 -0.25
CA SER A 24 25.42 17.34 0.41
C SER A 24 24.78 17.07 1.78
N ILE A 25 24.67 18.08 2.65
CA ILE A 25 24.04 17.95 3.98
C ILE A 25 22.54 17.66 3.85
N LYS A 26 21.85 18.33 2.91
CA LYS A 26 20.42 18.05 2.66
C LYS A 26 20.21 16.61 2.18
N ASN A 27 21.09 16.12 1.31
CA ASN A 27 21.05 14.75 0.79
C ASN A 27 21.33 13.73 1.89
N GLU A 28 22.34 13.96 2.73
CA GLU A 28 22.63 13.10 3.88
C GLU A 28 21.51 13.12 4.92
N LEU A 29 20.92 14.28 5.22
CA LEU A 29 19.74 14.38 6.09
C LEU A 29 18.53 13.68 5.48
N ALA A 30 18.32 13.76 4.16
CA ALA A 30 17.26 13.04 3.47
C ALA A 30 17.47 11.52 3.54
N LYS A 31 18.70 11.04 3.34
CA LYS A 31 19.06 9.62 3.52
C LYS A 31 18.83 9.17 4.95
N ILE A 32 19.31 9.92 5.95
CA ILE A 32 19.09 9.60 7.37
C ILE A 32 17.59 9.54 7.68
N ARG A 33 16.80 10.50 7.21
CA ARG A 33 15.33 10.52 7.38
C ARG A 33 14.67 9.32 6.70
N GLN A 34 15.02 9.02 5.45
CA GLN A 34 14.48 7.83 4.75
C GLN A 34 14.88 6.53 5.43
N ILE A 35 16.13 6.38 5.87
CA ILE A 35 16.63 5.17 6.54
C ILE A 35 15.95 4.99 7.91
N SER A 36 15.75 6.08 8.66
CA SER A 36 15.06 6.02 9.96
C SER A 36 13.57 5.74 9.79
N THR A 37 12.91 6.32 8.78
CA THR A 37 11.53 5.97 8.41
C THR A 37 11.43 4.49 7.99
N LEU A 38 12.32 3.99 7.13
CA LEU A 38 12.33 2.59 6.70
C LEU A 38 12.62 1.62 7.84
N LYS A 39 13.54 1.95 8.75
CA LYS A 39 13.88 1.12 9.91
C LYS A 39 12.78 1.09 10.96
N ALA A 40 12.01 2.17 11.09
CA ALA A 40 10.79 2.21 11.91
C ALA A 40 9.64 1.41 11.26
N ILE A 41 9.49 1.47 9.93
CA ILE A 41 8.48 0.73 9.18
C ILE A 41 8.83 -0.78 9.09
N GLY A 42 10.12 -1.13 9.06
CA GLY A 42 10.58 -2.51 8.82
C GLY A 42 10.47 -3.46 10.01
N LYS A 43 10.29 -2.94 11.24
CA LYS A 43 10.16 -3.80 12.42
C LYS A 43 8.73 -4.26 12.67
N ASP A 44 7.76 -3.61 12.04
CA ASP A 44 6.35 -3.93 12.13
C ASP A 44 5.80 -4.11 10.71
N ARG A 45 5.85 -5.35 10.20
CA ARG A 45 4.96 -5.76 9.10
C ARG A 45 3.53 -5.83 9.65
N PHE A 46 3.06 -4.71 10.20
CA PHE A 46 1.77 -4.40 10.79
C PHE A 46 0.89 -5.60 11.16
N ASN A 47 1.37 -6.54 11.98
CA ASN A 47 0.65 -7.78 12.32
C ASN A 47 -0.04 -8.51 11.14
N SER A 48 0.37 -8.24 9.90
CA SER A 48 -0.41 -8.57 8.71
C SER A 48 -0.30 -10.05 8.44
N LEU A 49 -1.44 -10.64 8.13
CA LEU A 49 -1.54 -12.04 7.80
C LEU A 49 -0.99 -12.28 6.38
N PRO A 50 -0.21 -13.35 6.14
CA PRO A 50 0.20 -13.71 4.81
C PRO A 50 -1.03 -13.93 3.90
N PRO A 51 -1.02 -13.50 2.62
CA PRO A 51 -2.17 -13.65 1.74
C PRO A 51 -2.67 -15.10 1.61
N ASN A 52 -1.76 -16.08 1.55
CA ASN A 52 -2.13 -17.50 1.52
C ASN A 52 -2.81 -17.96 2.81
N THR A 53 -2.46 -17.37 3.95
CA THR A 53 -3.13 -17.65 5.23
C THR A 53 -4.54 -17.07 5.19
N VAL A 54 -4.69 -15.81 4.77
CA VAL A 54 -6.01 -15.15 4.67
C VAL A 54 -6.91 -15.90 3.69
N PHE A 55 -6.41 -16.28 2.52
CA PHE A 55 -7.19 -16.98 1.49
C PHE A 55 -7.86 -18.27 2.00
N ASN A 56 -7.21 -18.97 2.93
CA ASN A 56 -7.69 -20.24 3.47
C ASN A 56 -8.53 -20.09 4.76
N MET A 57 -8.84 -18.86 5.19
CA MET A 57 -9.63 -18.63 6.40
C MET A 57 -11.11 -18.97 6.20
N SER A 58 -11.66 -19.70 7.17
CA SER A 58 -13.10 -19.82 7.35
C SER A 58 -13.71 -18.52 7.90
N VAL A 59 -15.04 -18.44 7.93
CA VAL A 59 -15.77 -17.35 8.60
C VAL A 59 -15.39 -17.26 10.08
N GLU A 60 -15.26 -18.40 10.75
CA GLU A 60 -14.87 -18.50 12.15
C GLU A 60 -13.45 -17.98 12.39
N ASP A 61 -12.51 -18.32 11.50
CA ASP A 61 -11.13 -17.82 11.57
C ASP A 61 -11.08 -16.30 11.43
N VAL A 62 -11.88 -15.73 10.52
CA VAL A 62 -12.00 -14.27 10.37
C VAL A 62 -12.56 -13.64 11.64
N CYS A 63 -13.61 -14.21 12.24
CA CYS A 63 -14.14 -13.74 13.52
C CYS A 63 -13.09 -13.77 14.64
N ASN A 64 -12.32 -14.86 14.75
CA ASN A 64 -11.27 -15.00 15.76
C ASN A 64 -10.19 -13.93 15.60
N GLU A 65 -9.80 -13.64 14.36
CA GLU A 65 -8.84 -12.60 14.03
C GLU A 65 -9.37 -11.19 14.32
N LEU A 66 -10.66 -10.92 14.08
CA LEU A 66 -11.31 -9.67 14.50
C LEU A 66 -11.25 -9.47 16.02
N SER A 67 -11.49 -10.54 16.80
CA SER A 67 -11.34 -10.49 18.26
C SER A 67 -9.89 -10.25 18.68
N ARG A 68 -8.91 -10.83 17.97
CA ARG A 68 -7.48 -10.58 18.21
C ARG A 68 -7.08 -9.12 17.97
N LEU A 69 -7.71 -8.47 16.98
CA LEU A 69 -7.60 -7.04 16.73
C LEU A 69 -8.33 -6.17 17.76
N LYS A 70 -9.04 -6.78 18.73
CA LYS A 70 -9.86 -6.09 19.73
C LYS A 70 -10.94 -5.21 19.10
N LEU A 71 -11.45 -5.63 17.93
CA LEU A 71 -12.57 -4.97 17.29
C LEU A 71 -13.89 -5.39 17.98
N PRO A 72 -14.90 -4.50 18.00
CA PRO A 72 -16.24 -4.79 18.49
C PRO A 72 -16.82 -6.11 17.96
N GLU A 73 -17.51 -6.85 18.83
CA GLU A 73 -18.12 -8.14 18.49
C GLU A 73 -19.20 -8.02 17.40
N THR A 74 -19.83 -6.85 17.27
CA THR A 74 -20.79 -6.53 16.20
C THR A 74 -20.23 -6.81 14.80
N TYR A 75 -18.93 -6.63 14.59
CA TYR A 75 -18.30 -6.94 13.30
C TYR A 75 -18.23 -8.45 13.05
N ALA A 76 -18.08 -9.27 14.09
CA ALA A 76 -18.14 -10.73 13.95
C ALA A 76 -19.53 -11.21 13.54
N GLU A 77 -20.59 -10.56 14.05
CA GLU A 77 -21.97 -10.83 13.61
C GLU A 77 -22.16 -10.49 12.13
N ILE A 78 -21.65 -9.34 11.68
CA ILE A 78 -21.70 -8.92 10.26
C ILE A 78 -20.95 -9.93 9.37
N VAL A 79 -19.75 -10.37 9.78
CA VAL A 79 -18.96 -11.37 9.06
C VAL A 79 -19.74 -12.67 8.89
N LYS A 80 -20.40 -13.16 9.95
CA LYS A 80 -21.22 -14.37 9.90
C LYS A 80 -22.47 -14.21 9.03
N GLN A 81 -23.16 -13.08 9.14
CA GLN A 81 -24.37 -12.79 8.36
C GLN A 81 -24.11 -12.67 6.86
N ASN A 82 -22.91 -12.21 6.47
CA ASN A 82 -22.53 -11.99 5.08
C ASN A 82 -21.58 -13.06 4.52
N ASP A 83 -21.33 -14.14 5.25
CA ASP A 83 -20.42 -15.23 4.86
C ASP A 83 -19.02 -14.72 4.42
N ILE A 84 -18.48 -13.77 5.19
CA ILE A 84 -17.19 -13.14 4.88
C ILE A 84 -16.06 -14.08 5.31
N ASN A 85 -15.66 -14.96 4.40
CA ASN A 85 -14.49 -15.82 4.54
C ASN A 85 -13.23 -15.19 3.90
N GLY A 86 -12.11 -15.91 4.01
CA GLY A 86 -10.83 -15.51 3.46
C GLY A 86 -10.80 -15.16 1.98
N GLN A 87 -11.54 -15.89 1.16
CA GLN A 87 -11.65 -15.64 -0.28
C GLN A 87 -12.45 -14.36 -0.54
N THR A 88 -13.58 -14.20 0.17
CA THR A 88 -14.38 -12.98 0.11
C THR A 88 -13.53 -11.75 0.48
N LEU A 89 -12.69 -11.83 1.51
CA LEU A 89 -11.82 -10.73 1.91
C LEU A 89 -10.82 -10.29 0.83
N LEU A 90 -10.21 -11.26 0.13
CA LEU A 90 -9.15 -10.96 -0.86
C LEU A 90 -9.68 -10.63 -2.25
N LEU A 91 -10.86 -11.14 -2.61
CA LEU A 91 -11.42 -11.02 -3.96
C LEU A 91 -12.47 -9.89 -4.09
N SER A 92 -13.04 -9.42 -2.98
CA SER A 92 -14.04 -8.35 -3.01
C SER A 92 -13.43 -6.97 -3.30
N ASP A 93 -14.24 -6.07 -3.88
CA ASP A 93 -13.85 -4.67 -3.97
C ASP A 93 -13.72 -4.07 -2.56
N PRO A 94 -12.61 -3.35 -2.25
CA PRO A 94 -12.43 -2.76 -0.94
C PRO A 94 -13.52 -1.75 -0.53
N THR A 95 -14.15 -1.10 -1.50
CA THR A 95 -15.23 -0.13 -1.28
C THR A 95 -16.49 -0.85 -0.81
N ASP A 96 -16.85 -1.94 -1.48
CA ASP A 96 -18.00 -2.78 -1.14
C ASP A 96 -17.80 -3.43 0.22
N LEU A 97 -16.61 -4.01 0.46
CA LEU A 97 -16.27 -4.63 1.73
C LEU A 97 -16.35 -3.61 2.88
N ARG A 98 -15.87 -2.39 2.67
CA ARG A 98 -15.98 -1.32 3.67
C ARG A 98 -17.43 -0.96 3.95
N GLN A 99 -18.26 -0.90 2.91
CA GLN A 99 -19.68 -0.56 3.04
C GLN A 99 -20.44 -1.65 3.81
N VAL A 100 -20.13 -2.93 3.58
CA VAL A 100 -20.74 -4.05 4.32
C VAL A 100 -20.29 -4.04 5.79
N MET A 101 -18.99 -3.88 6.04
CA MET A 101 -18.43 -3.92 7.40
C MET A 101 -18.82 -2.70 8.24
N GLN A 102 -19.18 -1.57 7.61
CA GLN A 102 -19.62 -0.32 8.27
C GLN A 102 -18.64 0.21 9.34
N MET A 103 -17.36 -0.06 9.17
CA MET A 103 -16.31 0.33 10.11
C MET A 103 -16.00 1.84 10.07
N THR A 104 -15.54 2.38 11.20
CA THR A 104 -14.93 3.72 11.22
C THR A 104 -13.64 3.74 10.39
N LEU A 105 -13.16 4.94 10.02
CA LEU A 105 -11.92 5.06 9.23
C LEU A 105 -10.72 4.38 9.91
N GLY A 106 -10.59 4.52 11.24
CA GLY A 106 -9.48 3.93 12.00
C GLY A 106 -9.55 2.41 12.04
N GLU A 107 -10.71 1.86 12.37
CA GLU A 107 -10.95 0.40 12.42
C GLU A 107 -10.77 -0.22 11.04
N TRP A 108 -11.30 0.42 9.99
CA TRP A 108 -11.12 -0.02 8.61
C TRP A 108 -9.65 -0.03 8.21
N THR A 109 -8.89 0.97 8.62
CA THR A 109 -7.44 1.03 8.34
C THR A 109 -6.71 -0.13 9.02
N ALA A 110 -6.99 -0.38 10.31
CA ALA A 110 -6.40 -1.49 11.05
C ALA A 110 -6.77 -2.85 10.41
N PHE A 111 -8.04 -3.04 10.07
CA PHE A 111 -8.56 -4.23 9.40
C PHE A 111 -7.86 -4.47 8.06
N ARG A 112 -7.78 -3.47 7.18
CA ARG A 112 -7.14 -3.62 5.86
C ARG A 112 -5.68 -3.97 5.99
N ILE A 113 -4.97 -3.29 6.89
CA ILE A 113 -3.56 -3.56 7.11
C ILE A 113 -3.36 -5.00 7.60
N HIS A 114 -4.23 -5.47 8.50
CA HIS A 114 -4.15 -6.82 9.06
C HIS A 114 -4.42 -7.92 8.02
N PHE A 115 -5.55 -7.84 7.32
CA PHE A 115 -5.99 -8.90 6.40
C PHE A 115 -5.48 -8.74 4.97
N LEU A 116 -5.29 -7.50 4.49
CA LEU A 116 -4.96 -7.21 3.08
C LEU A 116 -3.54 -6.67 2.93
N GLY A 117 -2.86 -6.37 4.04
CA GLY A 117 -1.53 -5.78 4.06
C GLY A 117 -1.51 -4.30 3.64
N VAL A 118 -0.30 -3.73 3.65
CA VAL A 118 -0.08 -2.36 3.17
C VAL A 118 0.21 -2.43 1.67
N MET A 119 -0.81 -2.22 0.84
CA MET A 119 -0.58 -2.07 -0.59
C MET A 119 0.26 -0.81 -0.83
N SER A 120 1.45 -0.98 -1.39
CA SER A 120 2.25 0.15 -1.84
C SER A 120 1.44 0.87 -2.93
N SER A 121 1.17 2.16 -2.73
CA SER A 121 0.38 3.03 -3.64
C SER A 121 0.76 2.91 -5.12
N ASN A 122 1.98 2.44 -5.42
CA ASN A 122 2.52 2.20 -6.75
C ASN A 122 1.74 1.18 -7.60
N GLN A 123 0.84 0.37 -7.02
CA GLN A 123 0.01 -0.57 -7.79
C GLN A 123 -1.39 -0.05 -8.16
N LEU A 124 -1.86 1.04 -7.54
CA LEU A 124 -3.22 1.56 -7.77
C LEU A 124 -3.36 2.29 -9.12
N SER A 125 -2.25 2.59 -9.82
CA SER A 125 -2.24 3.30 -11.09
C SER A 125 -2.29 2.41 -12.34
N LYS A 126 -2.47 1.09 -12.20
CA LYS A 126 -2.39 0.16 -13.33
C LYS A 126 -3.67 -0.67 -13.58
N THR A 127 -4.83 -0.07 -13.38
CA THR A 127 -6.10 -0.60 -13.94
C THR A 127 -6.99 0.55 -14.41
N LYS A 128 -6.48 1.38 -15.33
CA LYS A 128 -7.34 2.02 -16.32
C LYS A 128 -7.20 1.21 -17.60
N SER A 129 -8.04 0.20 -17.76
CA SER A 129 -8.23 -0.47 -19.05
C SER A 129 -8.57 0.60 -20.08
N ALA A 130 -7.67 0.80 -21.04
CA ALA A 130 -7.99 1.55 -22.24
C ALA A 130 -9.12 0.82 -22.99
N PRO A 131 -10.05 1.53 -23.65
CA PRO A 131 -11.07 0.87 -24.45
C PRO A 131 -10.38 0.11 -25.58
N VAL A 132 -10.59 -1.20 -25.61
CA VAL A 132 -10.19 -2.06 -26.72
C VAL A 132 -11.03 -1.64 -27.93
N ILE A 133 -10.41 -0.89 -28.85
CA ILE A 133 -10.94 -0.75 -30.20
C ILE A 133 -10.70 -2.10 -30.88
N SER A 134 -11.74 -2.92 -30.94
CA SER A 134 -11.75 -4.15 -31.72
C SER A 134 -11.70 -3.82 -33.21
N ASN A 135 -10.53 -3.99 -33.82
CA ASN A 135 -10.39 -4.00 -35.27
C ASN A 135 -10.55 -5.46 -35.76
N PRO A 136 -11.53 -5.80 -36.62
CA PRO A 136 -11.89 -7.19 -36.91
C PRO A 136 -10.96 -7.96 -37.86
N ASN A 137 -9.77 -7.45 -38.20
CA ASN A 137 -8.85 -8.12 -39.11
C ASN A 137 -7.44 -8.27 -38.52
N ALA A 138 -7.29 -9.18 -37.57
CA ALA A 138 -5.98 -9.71 -37.19
C ALA A 138 -6.05 -11.25 -37.25
N ILE A 139 -5.54 -11.81 -38.34
CA ILE A 139 -5.37 -13.24 -38.55
C ILE A 139 -4.23 -13.70 -37.63
N CYS A 140 -4.55 -14.39 -36.55
CA CYS A 140 -3.57 -15.05 -35.69
C CYS A 140 -3.11 -16.37 -36.35
N THR A 141 -1.94 -16.37 -36.98
CA THR A 141 -1.27 -17.61 -37.38
C THR A 141 -0.53 -18.20 -36.18
N SER A 142 -1.09 -19.25 -35.59
CA SER A 142 -0.42 -20.10 -34.61
C SER A 142 0.59 -21.02 -35.31
N SER A 143 1.86 -20.64 -35.32
CA SER A 143 2.95 -21.55 -35.70
C SER A 143 3.38 -22.35 -34.48
N MET A 144 3.14 -23.65 -34.51
CA MET A 144 3.62 -24.63 -33.54
C MET A 144 5.16 -24.73 -33.59
N CYS A 145 5.82 -24.68 -32.43
CA CYS A 145 7.22 -25.08 -32.31
C CYS A 145 7.31 -26.60 -32.25
N SER A 146 7.52 -27.24 -33.41
CA SER A 146 7.90 -28.65 -33.48
C SER A 146 9.40 -28.79 -33.24
N ARG A 147 9.71 -29.69 -32.30
CA ARG A 147 11.03 -30.16 -31.91
C ARG A 147 11.54 -31.12 -33.00
N SER A 148 12.72 -30.89 -33.58
CA SER A 148 13.44 -31.93 -34.32
C SER A 148 14.96 -31.75 -34.27
N HIS A 149 15.59 -32.89 -33.99
CA HIS A 149 17.00 -33.26 -33.95
C HIS A 149 17.87 -32.71 -35.09
N VAL A 150 19.15 -32.48 -34.81
CA VAL A 150 20.24 -32.62 -35.80
C VAL A 150 21.48 -33.24 -35.12
N ASN A 151 21.91 -34.40 -35.63
CA ASN A 151 23.22 -35.02 -35.37
C ASN A 151 24.22 -34.52 -36.41
N HIS A 152 25.51 -34.41 -36.04
CA HIS A 152 26.72 -34.52 -36.89
C HIS A 152 27.92 -34.33 -35.93
N SER A 153 29.02 -35.09 -35.94
CA SER A 153 29.54 -36.19 -36.76
C SER A 153 30.46 -37.05 -35.88
#